data_AF-A0A2H3BS66-F1
#
_entry.id   AF-A0A2H3BS66-F1
#
_cell.length_a   1.000
_cell.length_b   1.000
_cell.length_c   1.000
_cell.angle_alpha   90.00
_cell.angle_beta   90.00
_cell.angle_gamma   90.00
#
_symmetry.space_group_name_H-M   'P 1'
#
loop_
_entity.id
_entity.type
_entity.pdbx_description
1 polymer ?
#
loop_
_entity_poly.entity_id
_entity_poly.type
_entity_poly.pdbx_seq_one_letter_code
_entity_poly.pdbx_strand_id
1 'polypeptide(L)'
;MNHSCCALLDFRSMGDFISSMTADQLELKWIELVTLLPLQLAVQGSHLKINFGVCCMFEYQDIKCEHYFDIANLSNYNVILGMPWLFQHQVTIRFNSSHVVVGSMMLQPLEGLSVAVLESRAAVIYNELLAAYQHELINYAHPLFKKATETLLPPLRAINHAIPLIEPEKIYPWWPSWCPKLFREQWNMKQKGLY
;
A
#
# COMPACT_ATOMS: atom_id res chain seq x y z
N MET A 1 -32.11 -19.32 -2.44
CA MET A 1 -32.52 -18.79 -1.12
C MET A 1 -31.84 -17.45 -0.96
N ASN A 2 -32.58 -16.35 -0.72
CA ASN A 2 -31.95 -15.06 -0.41
C ASN A 2 -31.43 -15.12 1.03
N HIS A 3 -30.13 -15.02 1.21
CA HIS A 3 -29.49 -15.01 2.53
C HIS A 3 -29.26 -13.55 2.94
N SER A 4 -29.71 -13.18 4.14
CA SER A 4 -29.47 -11.84 4.66
C SER A 4 -28.06 -11.77 5.26
N CYS A 5 -27.29 -10.75 4.88
CA CYS A 5 -25.93 -10.52 5.36
C CYS A 5 -25.82 -9.15 6.04
N CYS A 6 -24.97 -9.04 7.05
CA CYS A 6 -24.62 -7.77 7.67
C CYS A 6 -23.45 -7.14 6.89
N ALA A 7 -23.67 -5.95 6.34
CA ALA A 7 -22.67 -5.20 5.60
C ALA A 7 -22.14 -4.01 6.41
N LEU A 8 -20.82 -3.82 6.43
CA LEU A 8 -20.17 -2.60 6.90
C LEU A 8 -19.93 -1.67 5.72
N LEU A 9 -20.36 -0.42 5.84
CA LEU A 9 -19.98 0.65 4.90
C LEU A 9 -18.68 1.29 5.39
N ASP A 10 -17.59 1.13 4.65
CA ASP A 10 -16.26 1.59 5.04
C ASP A 10 -15.64 2.53 4.00
N PHE A 11 -15.68 3.83 4.30
CA PHE A 11 -15.07 4.88 3.48
C PHE A 11 -13.53 4.84 3.45
N ARG A 12 -12.89 3.99 4.25
CA ARG A 12 -11.43 3.83 4.25
C ARG A 12 -10.99 2.56 3.55
N SER A 13 -11.93 1.71 3.15
CA SER A 13 -11.64 0.48 2.44
C SER A 13 -11.41 0.77 0.94
N MET A 14 -10.29 0.28 0.41
CA MET A 14 -9.95 0.43 -1.03
C MET A 14 -10.58 -0.64 -1.93
N GLY A 15 -11.30 -1.59 -1.34
CA GLY A 15 -11.98 -2.67 -2.05
C GLY A 15 -13.25 -3.12 -1.32
N ASP A 16 -14.01 -3.98 -1.97
CA ASP A 16 -15.19 -4.62 -1.40
C ASP A 16 -14.83 -6.05 -1.00
N PHE A 17 -15.20 -6.44 0.22
CA PHE A 17 -14.79 -7.71 0.79
C PHE A 17 -15.98 -8.55 1.23
N ILE A 18 -15.85 -9.87 1.11
CA ILE A 18 -16.78 -10.84 1.68
C ILE A 18 -16.04 -11.77 2.62
N SER A 19 -16.70 -12.18 3.71
CA SER A 19 -16.13 -13.15 4.63
C SER A 19 -16.01 -14.52 3.96
N SER A 20 -14.91 -15.23 4.19
CA SER A 20 -14.75 -16.61 3.69
C SER A 20 -15.89 -17.52 4.14
N MET A 21 -16.32 -17.38 5.40
CA MET A 21 -17.46 -18.14 5.95
C MET A 21 -18.74 -17.90 5.16
N THR A 22 -19.04 -16.65 4.80
CA THR A 22 -20.23 -16.31 4.01
C THR A 22 -20.11 -16.82 2.58
N ALA A 23 -18.92 -16.72 1.98
CA ALA A 23 -18.69 -17.28 0.64
C ALA A 23 -18.93 -18.79 0.60
N ASP A 24 -18.46 -19.51 1.63
CA ASP A 24 -18.67 -20.97 1.78
C ASP A 24 -20.13 -21.32 2.02
N GLN A 25 -20.80 -20.62 2.94
CA GLN A 25 -22.23 -20.86 3.28
C GLN A 25 -23.17 -20.64 2.09
N LEU A 26 -22.81 -19.72 1.20
CA LEU A 26 -23.56 -19.41 -0.01
C LEU A 26 -23.14 -20.25 -1.21
N GLU A 27 -22.17 -21.16 -1.03
CA GLU A 27 -21.60 -22.01 -2.08
C GLU A 27 -21.15 -21.19 -3.30
N LEU A 28 -20.58 -20.00 -3.05
CA LEU A 28 -20.14 -19.11 -4.13
C LEU A 28 -18.94 -19.70 -4.86
N LYS A 29 -18.81 -19.40 -6.14
CA LYS A 29 -17.66 -19.86 -6.94
C LYS A 29 -16.43 -19.00 -6.64
N TRP A 30 -15.39 -19.65 -6.12
CA TRP A 30 -14.10 -19.02 -5.84
C TRP A 30 -13.32 -18.78 -7.13
N ILE A 31 -12.70 -17.61 -7.22
CA ILE A 31 -11.84 -17.17 -8.32
C ILE A 31 -10.45 -16.95 -7.73
N GLU A 32 -9.46 -17.71 -8.19
CA GLU A 32 -8.07 -17.53 -7.75
C GLU A 32 -7.46 -16.28 -8.38
N LEU A 33 -6.81 -15.45 -7.56
CA LEU A 33 -6.17 -14.21 -7.98
C LEU A 33 -4.68 -14.45 -8.30
N VAL A 34 -4.27 -14.07 -9.51
CA VAL A 34 -2.90 -14.28 -10.02
C VAL A 34 -1.88 -13.38 -9.30
N THR A 35 -2.30 -12.23 -8.82
CA THR A 35 -1.44 -11.26 -8.12
C THR A 35 -1.92 -11.02 -6.70
N LEU A 36 -1.05 -11.30 -5.73
CA LEU A 36 -1.31 -11.09 -4.31
C LEU A 36 -1.47 -9.60 -4.03
N LEU A 37 -2.66 -9.17 -3.63
CA LEU A 37 -2.90 -7.79 -3.22
C LEU A 37 -2.50 -7.62 -1.75
N PRO A 38 -1.54 -6.72 -1.42
CA PRO A 38 -1.21 -6.43 -0.03
C PRO A 38 -2.39 -5.69 0.60
N LEU A 39 -3.13 -6.39 1.47
CA LEU A 39 -4.25 -5.83 2.19
C LEU A 39 -3.75 -4.91 3.32
N GLN A 40 -3.85 -3.58 3.15
CA GLN A 40 -3.72 -2.62 4.25
C GLN A 40 -5.08 -2.42 4.93
N LEU A 41 -5.59 -3.45 5.58
CA LEU A 41 -6.77 -3.34 6.44
C LEU A 41 -6.43 -3.78 7.86
N ALA A 42 -7.20 -3.28 8.82
CA ALA A 42 -7.19 -3.72 10.22
C ALA A 42 -7.82 -5.12 10.34
N VAL A 43 -7.20 -6.12 9.73
CA VAL A 43 -7.59 -7.52 9.87
C VAL A 43 -6.70 -8.16 10.93
N GLN A 44 -7.31 -8.99 11.77
CA GLN A 44 -6.61 -9.69 12.83
C GLN A 44 -5.70 -10.78 12.21
N GLY A 45 -4.40 -10.50 12.15
CA GLY A 45 -3.38 -11.43 11.63
C GLY A 45 -2.37 -10.71 10.75
N SER A 46 -1.09 -11.03 10.90
CA SER A 46 0.03 -10.24 10.37
C SER A 46 0.24 -10.31 8.85
N HIS A 47 -0.47 -11.18 8.10
CA HIS A 47 -0.31 -11.31 6.65
C HIS A 47 -1.55 -11.93 5.99
N LEU A 48 -2.66 -11.18 5.86
CA LEU A 48 -3.73 -11.62 4.96
C LEU A 48 -3.41 -11.18 3.54
N LYS A 49 -2.75 -12.09 2.83
CA LYS A 49 -2.72 -12.08 1.36
C LYS A 49 -4.11 -12.47 0.87
N ILE A 50 -4.76 -11.61 0.09
CA ILE A 50 -5.97 -12.02 -0.64
C ILE A 50 -5.52 -12.87 -1.81
N ASN A 51 -5.97 -14.12 -1.83
CA ASN A 51 -5.67 -15.07 -2.90
C ASN A 51 -6.92 -15.40 -3.72
N PHE A 52 -8.10 -14.99 -3.26
CA PHE A 52 -9.37 -15.40 -3.83
C PHE A 52 -10.36 -14.26 -3.86
N GLY A 53 -11.18 -14.23 -4.91
CA GLY A 53 -12.37 -13.41 -5.02
C GLY A 53 -13.59 -14.26 -5.38
N VAL A 54 -14.76 -13.64 -5.35
CA VAL A 54 -16.01 -14.23 -5.82
C VAL A 54 -16.78 -13.23 -6.66
N CYS A 55 -17.56 -13.73 -7.60
CA CYS A 55 -18.54 -12.95 -8.34
C CYS A 55 -19.92 -13.49 -7.99
N CYS A 56 -20.81 -12.65 -7.48
CA CYS A 56 -22.15 -13.06 -7.07
C CYS A 56 -23.21 -12.02 -7.41
N MET A 57 -24.46 -12.45 -7.49
CA MET A 57 -25.59 -11.54 -7.61
C MET A 57 -25.82 -10.88 -6.25
N PHE A 58 -25.49 -9.59 -6.18
CA PHE A 58 -25.57 -8.78 -4.98
C PHE A 58 -26.83 -7.92 -5.02
N GLU A 59 -27.55 -7.91 -3.90
CA GLU A 59 -28.76 -7.10 -3.70
C GLU A 59 -28.58 -6.20 -2.48
N TYR A 60 -28.76 -4.89 -2.66
CA TYR A 60 -28.74 -3.90 -1.58
C TYR A 60 -29.69 -2.74 -1.88
N GLN A 61 -30.74 -2.60 -1.06
CA GLN A 61 -31.85 -1.68 -1.35
C GLN A 61 -32.40 -1.93 -2.76
N ASP A 62 -32.34 -0.93 -3.64
CA ASP A 62 -32.82 -1.02 -5.01
C ASP A 62 -31.75 -1.50 -6.00
N ILE A 63 -30.51 -1.75 -5.55
CA ILE A 63 -29.43 -2.27 -6.38
C ILE A 63 -29.57 -3.78 -6.47
N LYS A 64 -29.54 -4.29 -7.70
CA LYS A 64 -29.39 -5.71 -8.01
C LYS A 64 -28.44 -5.86 -9.19
N CYS A 65 -27.22 -6.30 -8.93
CA CYS A 65 -26.18 -6.45 -9.95
C CYS A 65 -25.26 -7.62 -9.66
N GLU A 66 -24.55 -8.09 -10.68
CA GLU A 66 -23.40 -8.93 -10.47
C GLU A 66 -22.27 -8.07 -9.88
N HIS A 67 -21.77 -8.44 -8.70
CA HIS A 67 -20.73 -7.71 -7.99
C HIS A 67 -19.56 -8.63 -7.63
N TYR A 68 -18.35 -8.08 -7.73
CA TYR A 68 -17.13 -8.76 -7.37
C TYR A 68 -16.74 -8.41 -5.93
N PHE A 69 -16.36 -9.42 -5.15
CA PHE A 69 -15.81 -9.25 -3.81
C PHE A 69 -14.49 -9.99 -3.67
N ASP A 70 -13.52 -9.36 -3.01
CA ASP A 70 -12.33 -10.04 -2.53
C ASP A 70 -12.66 -10.83 -1.25
N ILE A 71 -12.16 -12.06 -1.14
CA ILE A 71 -12.40 -12.89 0.05
C ILE A 71 -11.41 -12.49 1.14
N ALA A 72 -11.94 -12.07 2.31
CA ALA A 72 -11.15 -11.75 3.49
C ALA A 72 -11.68 -12.48 4.72
N ASN A 73 -10.84 -12.66 5.75
CA ASN A 73 -11.30 -13.19 7.03
C ASN A 73 -11.92 -12.04 7.85
N LEU A 74 -13.24 -11.90 7.78
CA LEU A 74 -13.99 -10.88 8.50
C LEU A 74 -14.63 -11.49 9.76
N SER A 75 -14.42 -10.88 10.93
CA SER A 75 -14.93 -11.42 12.20
C SER A 75 -16.32 -10.90 12.58
N ASN A 76 -16.62 -9.64 12.28
CA ASN A 76 -17.82 -8.96 12.77
C ASN A 76 -18.87 -8.65 11.68
N TYR A 77 -18.51 -8.81 10.42
CA TYR A 77 -19.36 -8.47 9.27
C TYR A 77 -19.26 -9.56 8.22
N ASN A 78 -20.33 -9.76 7.47
CA ASN A 78 -20.34 -10.69 6.36
C ASN A 78 -19.72 -10.06 5.11
N VAL A 79 -19.94 -8.75 4.93
CA VAL A 79 -19.50 -7.98 3.77
C VAL A 79 -18.96 -6.62 4.23
N ILE A 80 -17.93 -6.11 3.55
CA ILE A 80 -17.49 -4.72 3.62
C ILE A 80 -17.71 -4.10 2.25
N LEU A 81 -18.42 -2.98 2.20
CA LEU A 81 -18.58 -2.15 1.01
C LEU A 81 -17.65 -0.95 1.16
N GLY A 82 -16.62 -0.92 0.33
CA GLY A 82 -15.57 0.08 0.36
C GLY A 82 -15.85 1.29 -0.51
N MET A 83 -14.84 2.15 -0.64
CA MET A 83 -14.91 3.34 -1.48
C MET A 83 -15.30 3.08 -2.93
N PRO A 84 -14.86 1.98 -3.61
CA PRO A 84 -15.29 1.70 -4.97
C PRO A 84 -16.82 1.62 -5.07
N TRP A 85 -17.45 0.71 -4.32
CA TRP A 85 -18.90 0.55 -4.35
C TRP A 85 -19.65 1.81 -3.91
N LEU A 86 -19.20 2.45 -2.82
CA LEU A 86 -19.80 3.67 -2.30
C LEU A 86 -19.79 4.81 -3.33
N PHE A 87 -18.68 4.96 -4.06
CA PHE A 87 -18.53 5.99 -5.09
C PHE A 87 -19.37 5.67 -6.33
N GLN A 88 -19.28 4.44 -6.85
CA GLN A 88 -19.98 4.03 -8.07
C GLN A 88 -21.51 4.14 -7.94
N HIS A 89 -22.04 3.92 -6.74
CA HIS A 89 -23.46 4.04 -6.45
C HIS A 89 -23.88 5.40 -5.86
N GLN A 90 -22.96 6.37 -5.79
CA GLN A 90 -23.18 7.71 -5.25
C GLN A 90 -23.85 7.68 -3.87
N VAL A 91 -23.32 6.82 -2.99
CA VAL A 91 -23.92 6.54 -1.69
C VAL A 91 -23.76 7.74 -0.77
N THR A 92 -24.87 8.17 -0.19
CA THR A 92 -24.90 9.24 0.82
C THR A 92 -25.35 8.67 2.15
N ILE A 93 -24.56 8.90 3.21
CA ILE A 93 -24.92 8.53 4.58
C ILE A 93 -25.35 9.78 5.35
N ARG A 94 -26.55 9.73 5.94
CA ARG A 94 -27.05 10.80 6.80
C ARG A 94 -26.97 10.39 8.27
N PHE A 95 -26.30 11.22 9.07
CA PHE A 95 -26.32 11.12 10.53
C PHE A 95 -27.53 11.92 11.08
N ASN A 96 -28.13 11.49 12.19
CA ASN A 96 -29.37 12.02 12.81
C ASN A 96 -30.71 11.56 12.20
N SER A 97 -30.63 10.59 11.30
CA SER A 97 -31.71 9.71 10.84
C SER A 97 -30.97 8.64 10.05
N SER A 98 -30.31 7.69 10.75
CA SER A 98 -29.29 6.80 10.17
C SER A 98 -29.83 6.06 8.96
N HIS A 99 -29.62 6.65 7.79
CA HIS A 99 -30.15 6.21 6.51
C HIS A 99 -29.02 6.27 5.50
N VAL A 100 -28.94 5.20 4.74
CA VAL A 100 -28.06 5.07 3.58
C VAL A 100 -28.94 5.32 2.37
N VAL A 101 -28.57 6.30 1.55
CA VAL A 101 -29.28 6.65 0.32
C VAL A 101 -28.39 6.27 -0.86
N VAL A 102 -28.91 5.44 -1.75
CA VAL A 102 -28.26 5.09 -3.02
C VAL A 102 -28.63 6.16 -4.05
N GLY A 103 -27.62 6.85 -4.60
CA GLY A 103 -27.82 7.89 -5.61
C GLY A 103 -27.92 7.35 -7.04
N SER A 104 -27.29 6.21 -7.33
CA SER A 104 -27.31 5.55 -8.63
C SER A 104 -27.47 4.04 -8.49
N MET A 105 -28.47 3.47 -9.18
CA MET A 105 -28.64 2.00 -9.26
C MET A 105 -27.64 1.36 -10.23
N MET A 106 -27.14 2.14 -11.19
CA MET A 106 -26.15 1.72 -12.17
C MET A 106 -24.75 2.09 -11.69
N LEU A 107 -23.75 1.25 -12.01
CA LEU A 107 -22.36 1.55 -11.72
C LEU A 107 -21.90 2.78 -12.51
N GLN A 108 -21.50 3.83 -11.79
CA GLN A 108 -20.83 4.99 -12.38
C GLN A 108 -19.34 4.69 -12.61
N PRO A 109 -18.70 5.31 -13.61
CA PRO A 109 -17.26 5.16 -13.80
C PRO A 109 -16.50 5.76 -12.59
N LEU A 110 -15.45 5.07 -12.15
CA LEU A 110 -14.54 5.58 -11.14
C LEU A 110 -13.62 6.62 -11.80
N GLU A 111 -13.97 7.90 -11.69
CA GLU A 111 -13.20 9.01 -12.25
C GLU A 111 -12.59 9.89 -11.14
N GLY A 112 -11.29 10.19 -11.23
CA GLY A 112 -10.62 11.11 -10.30
C GLY A 112 -9.10 10.93 -10.22
N LEU A 113 -8.40 11.97 -9.74
CA LEU A 113 -6.92 12.02 -9.61
C LEU A 113 -6.32 10.91 -8.73
N SER A 114 -7.11 10.29 -7.85
CA SER A 114 -6.67 9.27 -6.89
C SER A 114 -7.27 7.88 -7.16
N VAL A 115 -7.91 7.67 -8.31
CA VAL A 115 -8.46 6.36 -8.65
C VAL A 115 -7.33 5.45 -9.11
N ALA A 116 -6.79 4.66 -8.18
CA ALA A 116 -6.03 3.47 -8.54
C ALA A 116 -7.05 2.38 -8.86
N VAL A 117 -7.31 2.14 -10.15
CA VAL A 117 -8.13 1.00 -10.58
C VAL A 117 -7.38 -0.27 -10.19
N LEU A 118 -7.75 -0.85 -9.05
CA LEU A 118 -7.18 -2.11 -8.57
C LEU A 118 -7.87 -3.28 -9.27
N GLU A 119 -7.81 -3.31 -10.59
CA GLU A 119 -8.11 -4.53 -11.31
C GLU A 119 -6.86 -5.40 -11.31
N SER A 120 -6.91 -6.55 -10.63
CA SER A 120 -5.84 -7.55 -10.63
C SER A 120 -5.39 -7.96 -12.05
N ARG A 121 -6.23 -7.77 -13.07
CA ARG A 121 -5.87 -7.92 -14.49
C ARG A 121 -4.94 -6.82 -15.01
N ALA A 122 -5.15 -5.58 -14.57
CA ALA A 122 -4.27 -4.46 -14.88
C ALA A 122 -2.92 -4.57 -14.15
N ALA A 123 -2.84 -5.25 -12.99
CA ALA A 123 -1.57 -5.46 -12.29
C ALA A 123 -0.56 -6.30 -13.09
N VAL A 124 -1.02 -7.26 -13.89
CA VAL A 124 -0.15 -8.05 -14.79
C VAL A 124 0.44 -7.15 -15.88
N ILE A 125 -0.39 -6.35 -16.53
CA ILE A 125 0.02 -5.38 -17.57
C ILE A 125 0.93 -4.30 -16.96
N TYR A 126 0.63 -3.85 -15.75
CA TYR A 126 1.38 -2.82 -15.04
C TYR A 126 2.75 -3.33 -14.59
N ASN A 127 2.90 -4.59 -14.19
CA ASN A 127 4.19 -5.14 -13.78
C ASN A 127 5.17 -5.24 -14.96
N GLU A 128 4.71 -5.60 -16.16
CA GLU A 128 5.55 -5.59 -17.37
C GLU A 128 5.98 -4.17 -17.75
N LEU A 129 5.05 -3.21 -17.70
CA LEU A 129 5.36 -1.80 -17.92
C LEU A 129 6.30 -1.24 -16.84
N LEU A 130 6.09 -1.58 -15.57
CA LEU A 130 6.92 -1.15 -14.45
C LEU A 130 8.35 -1.69 -14.58
N ALA A 131 8.51 -2.96 -14.98
CA ALA A 131 9.81 -3.55 -15.25
C ALA A 131 10.53 -2.79 -16.37
N ALA A 132 9.83 -2.39 -17.43
CA ALA A 132 10.40 -1.57 -18.50
C ALA A 132 10.86 -0.19 -17.99
N TYR A 133 10.04 0.52 -17.21
CA TYR A 133 10.40 1.82 -16.63
C TYR A 133 11.55 1.71 -15.62
N GLN A 134 11.59 0.65 -14.81
CA GLN A 134 12.72 0.39 -13.92
C GLN A 134 14.00 0.19 -14.71
N HIS A 135 13.94 -0.57 -15.80
CA HIS A 135 15.09 -0.80 -16.66
C HIS A 135 15.58 0.50 -17.33
N GLU A 136 14.65 1.34 -17.80
CA GLU A 136 14.96 2.66 -18.34
C GLU A 136 15.62 3.58 -17.31
N LEU A 137 15.08 3.65 -16.10
CA LEU A 137 15.62 4.46 -15.00
C LEU A 137 17.00 3.97 -14.54
N ILE A 138 17.20 2.66 -14.45
CA ILE A 138 18.50 2.05 -14.12
C ILE A 138 19.52 2.39 -15.21
N ASN A 139 19.15 2.27 -16.49
CA ASN A 139 20.04 2.60 -17.60
C ASN A 139 20.38 4.10 -17.63
N TYR A 140 19.39 4.96 -17.38
CA TYR A 140 19.59 6.41 -17.26
C TYR A 140 20.54 6.76 -16.09
N ALA A 141 20.38 6.10 -14.95
CA ALA A 141 21.20 6.34 -13.75
C ALA A 141 22.55 5.61 -13.78
N HIS A 142 22.76 4.63 -14.67
CA HIS A 142 23.98 3.83 -14.77
C HIS A 142 25.28 4.66 -14.75
N PRO A 143 25.38 5.82 -15.43
CA PRO A 143 26.58 6.66 -15.41
C PRO A 143 26.87 7.33 -14.07
N LEU A 144 25.93 7.35 -13.12
CA LEU A 144 26.11 7.91 -11.78
C LEU A 144 26.78 6.92 -10.82
N PHE A 145 26.71 5.62 -11.10
CA PHE A 145 27.33 4.57 -10.28
C PHE A 145 28.81 4.37 -10.63
N LYS A 146 29.59 5.45 -10.61
CA LYS A 146 31.05 5.39 -10.80
C LYS A 146 31.75 5.02 -9.49
N LYS A 147 32.91 4.38 -9.59
CA LYS A 147 33.75 4.14 -8.40
C LYS A 147 34.21 5.48 -7.83
N ALA A 148 34.42 5.54 -6.51
CA ALA A 148 34.92 6.75 -5.84
C ALA A 148 36.25 7.25 -6.44
N THR A 149 37.07 6.34 -6.97
CA THR A 149 38.32 6.65 -7.68
C THR A 149 38.14 7.32 -9.04
N GLU A 150 36.98 7.13 -9.68
CA GLU A 150 36.66 7.64 -11.03
C GLU A 150 35.84 8.95 -10.98
N THR A 151 35.43 9.36 -9.78
CA THR A 151 34.63 10.56 -9.57
C THR A 151 35.52 11.63 -8.95
N LEU A 152 35.81 12.70 -9.70
CA LEU A 152 36.50 13.85 -9.14
C LEU A 152 35.68 14.43 -8.00
N LEU A 153 36.36 14.86 -6.93
CA LEU A 153 35.69 15.58 -5.85
C LEU A 153 34.97 16.79 -6.46
N PRO A 154 33.72 17.05 -6.06
CA PRO A 154 33.05 18.28 -6.47
C PRO A 154 33.93 19.47 -6.06
N PRO A 155 33.91 20.57 -6.83
CA PRO A 155 34.69 21.74 -6.51
C PRO A 155 34.36 22.18 -5.09
N LEU A 156 35.40 22.46 -4.31
CA LEU A 156 35.24 22.97 -2.95
C LEU A 156 34.39 24.23 -3.04
N ARG A 157 33.24 24.21 -2.35
CA ARG A 157 32.39 25.39 -2.27
C ARG A 157 33.15 26.46 -1.48
N ALA A 158 33.14 27.69 -1.97
CA ALA A 158 33.64 28.82 -1.20
C ALA A 158 32.90 28.85 0.15
N ILE A 159 33.66 28.85 1.25
CA ILE A 159 33.09 28.95 2.60
C ILE A 159 32.58 30.39 2.74
N ASN A 160 31.28 30.57 2.54
CA ASN A 160 30.60 31.87 2.56
C ASN A 160 30.07 32.25 3.95
N HIS A 161 30.40 31.47 4.98
CA HIS A 161 29.97 31.71 6.35
C HIS A 161 31.10 31.34 7.31
N ALA A 162 31.36 32.21 8.28
CA ALA A 162 32.13 31.85 9.45
C ALA A 162 31.16 31.34 10.51
N ILE A 163 31.44 30.19 11.10
CA ILE A 163 30.73 29.73 12.30
C ILE A 163 31.43 30.41 13.48
N PRO A 164 30.82 31.41 14.14
CA PRO A 164 31.43 32.03 15.29
C PRO A 164 31.48 31.03 16.43
N LEU A 165 32.67 30.75 16.95
CA LEU A 165 32.83 29.94 18.16
C LEU A 165 32.41 30.80 19.36
N ILE A 166 31.59 30.23 20.25
CA ILE A 166 31.15 30.91 21.49
C ILE A 166 32.37 31.25 22.36
N GLU A 167 33.38 30.37 22.40
CA GLU A 167 34.63 30.54 23.13
C GLU A 167 35.81 30.07 22.24
N PRO A 168 36.53 30.97 21.55
CA PRO A 168 37.59 30.60 20.60
C PRO A 168 38.78 29.87 21.22
N GLU A 169 39.07 30.13 22.50
CA GLU A 169 40.21 29.55 23.23
C GLU A 169 39.86 28.25 23.96
N LYS A 170 38.61 27.77 23.83
CA LYS A 170 38.15 26.59 24.54
C LYS A 170 38.73 25.31 23.94
N ILE A 171 39.64 24.69 24.69
CA ILE A 171 40.18 23.38 24.35
C ILE A 171 39.20 22.31 24.81
N TYR A 172 38.47 21.71 23.87
CA TYR A 172 37.62 20.57 24.16
C TYR A 172 38.46 19.29 24.23
N PRO A 173 38.40 18.51 25.32
CA PRO A 173 39.05 17.21 25.36
C PRO A 173 38.43 16.31 24.28
N TRP A 174 39.26 15.73 23.44
CA TRP A 174 38.79 14.76 22.45
C TRP A 174 38.37 13.47 23.16
N TRP A 175 37.10 13.09 23.02
CA TRP A 175 36.61 11.80 23.46
C TRP A 175 36.62 10.84 22.26
N PRO A 176 37.39 9.75 22.31
CA PRO A 176 37.30 8.72 21.27
C PRO A 176 35.86 8.21 21.22
N SER A 177 35.35 8.02 20.00
CA SER A 177 34.08 7.32 19.80
C SER A 177 34.14 5.96 20.51
N TRP A 178 33.25 5.75 21.47
CA TRP A 178 33.18 4.48 22.18
C TRP A 178 32.59 3.41 21.26
N CYS A 179 33.40 2.43 20.89
CA CYS A 179 32.93 1.24 20.19
C CYS A 179 32.61 0.15 21.22
N PRO A 180 31.35 -0.34 21.30
CA PRO A 180 31.00 -1.48 22.15
C PRO A 180 31.92 -2.66 21.85
N LYS A 181 32.34 -3.40 22.89
CA LYS A 181 33.31 -4.51 22.75
C LYS A 181 32.91 -5.54 21.69
N LEU A 182 31.60 -5.77 21.53
CA LEU A 182 31.03 -6.69 20.55
C LEU A 182 31.42 -6.36 19.09
N PHE A 183 31.59 -5.08 18.77
CA PHE A 183 31.83 -4.61 17.40
C PHE A 183 33.29 -4.19 17.14
N ARG A 184 34.18 -4.45 18.10
CA ARG A 184 35.57 -3.98 18.05
C ARG A 184 36.36 -4.59 16.89
N GLU A 185 36.10 -5.86 16.57
CA GLU A 185 36.73 -6.55 15.44
C GLU A 185 36.31 -5.96 14.10
N GLN A 186 35.01 -5.80 13.88
CA GLN A 186 34.47 -5.18 12.65
C GLN A 186 34.95 -3.74 12.44
N TRP A 187 35.05 -2.98 13.54
CA TRP A 187 35.62 -1.63 13.52
C TRP A 187 37.09 -1.63 13.09
N ASN A 188 37.90 -2.55 13.62
CA ASN A 188 39.31 -2.68 13.26
C ASN A 188 39.50 -3.09 11.80
N MET A 189 38.65 -3.98 11.28
CA MET A 189 38.66 -4.33 9.86
C MET A 189 38.36 -3.11 8.99
N LYS A 190 37.50 -2.19 9.46
CA LYS A 190 37.03 -1.02 8.68
C LYS A 190 38.08 0.06 8.63
N GLN A 191 38.74 0.29 9.76
CA GLN A 191 39.88 1.19 9.87
C GLN A 191 41.05 0.74 8.99
N LYS A 192 41.27 -0.57 8.84
CA LYS A 192 42.36 -1.13 8.03
C LYS A 192 42.02 -1.26 6.53
N GLY A 193 40.78 -0.95 6.13
CA GLY A 193 40.33 -1.09 4.74
C GLY A 193 40.34 -2.54 4.22
N LEU A 194 40.22 -3.54 5.12
CA LEU A 194 40.24 -4.96 4.79
C LEU A 194 38.84 -5.52 4.47
N TYR A 195 38.03 -4.76 3.74
CA TYR A 195 36.71 -5.19 3.26
C TYR A 195 36.78 -5.60 1.80
#